data_AF-A0A812GE32-F1
#
_entry.id   AF-A0A812GE32-F1
#
_cell.length_a   1.000
_cell.length_b   1.000
_cell.length_c   1.000
_cell.angle_alpha   90.00
_cell.angle_beta   90.00
_cell.angle_gamma   90.00
#
_symmetry.space_group_name_H-M   'P 1'
#
loop_
_entity.id
_entity.type
_entity.pdbx_description
1 polymer ?
#
loop_
_entity_poly.entity_id
_entity_poly.type
_entity_poly.pdbx_seq_one_letter_code
_entity_poly.pdbx_strand_id
1 'polypeptide(L)'
;MSVFLLSEDGHRGDCMKWDPANDVPGGYQGNQSAQNTLFVEPRSLLIFSHDAFWHHRHGIDAAASEDIPSNCVNLEQAAAWGYKPGDRLERARRVSFTMRHLLPRCACQG
;
A
#
# COMPACT_ATOMS: atom_id res chain seq x y z
N MET A 1 3.41 -3.06 -11.05
CA MET A 1 2.41 -3.59 -10.08
C MET A 1 1.93 -2.44 -9.22
N SER A 2 0.67 -2.41 -8.81
CA SER A 2 0.18 -1.35 -7.93
C SER A 2 0.22 -1.72 -6.44
N VAL A 3 0.56 -0.75 -5.59
CA VAL A 3 0.47 -0.80 -4.12
C VAL A 3 -0.59 0.20 -3.72
N PHE A 4 -1.57 -0.26 -2.96
CA PHE A 4 -2.65 0.59 -2.49
C PHE A 4 -2.31 1.18 -1.13
N LEU A 5 -2.67 2.45 -0.93
CA LEU A 5 -2.73 3.09 0.37
C LEU A 5 -4.20 3.27 0.74
N LEU A 6 -4.60 2.62 1.81
CA LEU A 6 -5.89 2.85 2.47
C LEU A 6 -5.68 3.94 3.53
N SER A 7 -6.49 5.00 3.47
CA SER A 7 -6.56 5.99 4.55
C SER A 7 -7.78 5.73 5.42
N GLU A 8 -7.67 6.10 6.69
CA GLU A 8 -8.77 6.09 7.66
C GLU A 8 -9.87 7.08 7.24
N ASP A 9 -11.07 6.58 6.99
CA ASP A 9 -12.28 7.39 7.13
C ASP A 9 -12.55 7.59 8.63
N GLY A 10 -12.12 8.73 9.18
CA GLY A 10 -12.74 9.37 10.35
C GLY A 10 -12.71 8.64 11.70
N HIS A 11 -12.08 7.48 11.82
CA HIS A 11 -11.83 6.81 13.10
C HIS A 11 -10.34 6.60 13.25
N ARG A 12 -9.74 7.27 14.24
CA ARG A 12 -8.41 6.97 14.81
C ARG A 12 -8.45 5.59 15.47
N GLY A 13 -8.74 4.55 14.71
CA GLY A 13 -8.73 3.18 15.17
C GLY A 13 -7.29 2.72 15.12
N ASP A 14 -6.72 2.34 16.25
CA ASP A 14 -5.35 1.85 16.31
C ASP A 14 -5.15 0.64 15.36
N CYS A 15 -4.65 0.90 14.15
CA CYS A 15 -4.41 -0.11 13.13
C CYS A 15 -3.23 -1.03 13.50
N MET A 16 -2.57 -0.78 14.63
CA MET A 16 -1.59 -1.68 15.24
C MET A 16 -2.22 -2.66 16.23
N LYS A 17 -3.48 -2.47 16.64
CA LYS A 17 -4.18 -3.38 17.55
C LYS A 17 -4.74 -4.58 16.77
N TRP A 18 -4.36 -5.79 17.14
CA TRP A 18 -4.90 -7.01 16.51
C TRP A 18 -6.44 -7.13 16.65
N ASP A 19 -7.14 -7.48 15.56
CA ASP A 19 -8.54 -7.87 15.54
C ASP A 19 -8.67 -9.41 15.52
N PRO A 20 -9.02 -10.05 16.65
CA PRO A 20 -9.10 -11.50 16.74
C PRO A 20 -10.24 -12.12 15.92
N ALA A 21 -11.29 -11.36 15.60
CA ALA A 21 -12.45 -11.91 14.90
C ALA A 21 -12.15 -12.18 13.42
N ASN A 22 -11.28 -11.37 12.84
CA ASN A 22 -10.90 -11.42 11.43
C ASN A 22 -9.44 -11.88 11.22
N ASP A 23 -8.70 -12.15 12.30
CA ASP A 23 -7.30 -12.57 12.30
C ASP A 23 -6.39 -11.62 11.50
N VAL A 24 -6.59 -10.31 11.69
CA VAL A 24 -5.88 -9.23 10.98
C VAL A 24 -5.55 -8.07 11.93
N PRO A 25 -4.59 -7.18 11.61
CA PRO A 25 -4.47 -5.90 12.31
C PRO A 25 -5.79 -5.12 12.23
N GLY A 26 -6.09 -4.38 13.30
CA GLY A 26 -7.30 -3.60 13.47
C GLY A 26 -7.48 -2.56 12.37
N GLY A 27 -8.72 -2.09 12.22
CA GLY A 27 -9.06 -1.20 11.11
C GLY A 27 -9.23 -1.93 9.76
N TYR A 28 -9.34 -3.26 9.75
CA TYR A 28 -9.90 -3.99 8.62
C TYR A 28 -11.40 -3.76 8.53
N GLN A 29 -11.81 -2.92 7.58
CA GLN A 29 -13.19 -2.87 7.12
C GLN A 29 -13.18 -3.50 5.72
N GLY A 30 -13.76 -4.69 5.58
CA GLY A 30 -13.82 -5.37 4.29
C GLY A 30 -14.43 -4.47 3.21
N ASN A 31 -14.01 -4.67 1.95
CA ASN A 31 -14.49 -3.94 0.77
C ASN A 31 -14.13 -2.43 0.69
N GLN A 32 -13.13 -1.95 1.43
CA GLN A 32 -12.60 -0.60 1.18
C GLN A 32 -11.82 -0.53 -0.14
N SER A 33 -12.17 0.44 -0.99
CA SER A 33 -11.39 0.79 -2.15
C SER A 33 -10.14 1.59 -1.74
N ALA A 34 -9.07 1.44 -2.52
CA ALA A 34 -7.86 2.22 -2.31
C ALA A 34 -8.11 3.70 -2.56
N GLN A 35 -7.81 4.54 -1.57
CA GLN A 35 -7.86 5.98 -1.77
C GLN A 35 -6.77 6.43 -2.74
N ASN A 36 -5.56 5.89 -2.56
CA ASN A 36 -4.41 6.17 -3.41
C ASN A 36 -3.79 4.87 -3.92
N THR A 37 -3.38 4.89 -5.19
CA THR A 37 -2.67 3.77 -5.82
C THR A 37 -1.24 4.22 -6.16
N LEU A 38 -0.25 3.38 -5.91
CA LEU A 38 1.15 3.65 -6.26
C LEU A 38 1.64 2.60 -7.26
N PHE A 39 2.20 3.03 -8.37
CA PHE A 39 2.82 2.14 -9.34
C PHE A 39 4.28 1.83 -8.96
N VAL A 40 4.61 0.56 -8.85
CA VAL A 40 5.93 0.08 -8.37
C VAL A 40 6.60 -0.77 -9.45
N GLU A 41 7.64 -0.21 -10.07
CA GLU A 41 8.50 -0.88 -11.05
C GLU A 41 9.58 -1.75 -10.37
N PRO A 42 10.18 -2.72 -11.09
CA PRO A 42 11.34 -3.47 -10.60
C PRO A 42 12.50 -2.55 -10.20
N ARG A 43 13.18 -2.90 -9.09
CA ARG A 43 14.30 -2.15 -8.49
C ARG A 43 13.94 -0.76 -7.92
N SER A 44 12.66 -0.47 -7.77
CA SER A 44 12.22 0.68 -6.96
C SER A 44 12.46 0.44 -5.47
N LEU A 45 12.65 1.54 -4.73
CA LEU A 45 12.71 1.57 -3.28
C LEU A 45 11.50 2.34 -2.76
N LEU A 46 10.72 1.71 -1.89
CA LEU A 46 9.59 2.34 -1.21
C LEU A 46 9.95 2.53 0.27
N ILE A 47 9.87 3.77 0.74
CA ILE A 47 10.17 4.14 2.13
C ILE A 47 8.88 4.62 2.78
N PHE A 48 8.41 3.86 3.77
CA PHE A 48 7.33 4.28 4.66
C PHE A 48 7.94 4.82 5.96
N SER A 49 7.51 6.00 6.39
CA SER A 49 7.93 6.59 7.66
C SER A 49 6.78 7.32 8.34
N HIS A 50 6.86 7.48 9.66
CA HIS A 50 5.88 8.21 10.48
C HIS A 50 4.44 7.82 10.13
N ASP A 51 3.58 8.78 9.79
CA ASP A 51 2.16 8.60 9.50
C ASP A 51 1.89 7.53 8.44
N ALA A 52 2.67 7.50 7.35
CA ALA A 52 2.54 6.51 6.28
C ALA A 52 2.79 5.07 6.75
N PHE A 53 3.60 4.91 7.80
CA PHE A 53 3.86 3.60 8.41
C PHE A 53 2.89 3.28 9.55
N TRP A 54 2.50 4.28 10.35
CA TRP A 54 1.71 4.08 11.56
C TRP A 54 0.21 4.07 11.34
N HIS A 55 -0.29 4.86 10.39
CA HIS A 55 -1.72 5.16 10.24
C HIS A 55 -2.30 4.70 8.91
N HIS A 56 -1.45 4.52 7.89
CA HIS A 56 -1.89 4.08 6.57
C HIS A 56 -1.67 2.59 6.37
N ARG A 57 -2.75 1.89 6.03
CA ARG A 57 -2.65 0.49 5.62
C ARG A 57 -2.22 0.44 4.17
N HIS A 58 -1.32 -0.48 3.85
CA HIS A 58 -0.90 -0.73 2.49
C HIS A 58 -1.06 -2.18 2.13
N GLY A 59 -1.41 -2.42 0.87
CA GLY A 59 -1.73 -3.74 0.38
C GLY A 59 -1.40 -3.90 -1.09
N ILE A 60 -1.37 -5.15 -1.51
CA ILE A 60 -1.23 -5.57 -2.89
C ILE A 60 -2.33 -6.59 -3.11
N ASP A 61 -3.24 -6.31 -4.01
CA ASP A 61 -4.34 -7.24 -4.30
C ASP A 61 -3.81 -8.56 -4.86
N ALA A 62 -4.49 -9.67 -4.59
CA ALA A 62 -4.16 -10.96 -5.20
C ALA A 62 -4.79 -11.06 -6.61
N ALA A 63 -4.16 -10.44 -7.60
CA ALA A 63 -4.63 -10.42 -8.99
C ALA A 63 -3.56 -10.93 -9.97
N ALA A 64 -4.00 -11.52 -11.09
CA ALA A 64 -3.11 -11.95 -12.19
C ALA A 64 -2.76 -10.79 -13.14
N SER A 65 -3.64 -9.80 -13.24
CA SER A 65 -3.47 -8.60 -14.03
C SER A 65 -4.17 -7.42 -13.35
N GLU A 66 -3.79 -6.20 -13.71
CA GLU A 66 -4.43 -4.99 -13.21
C GLU A 66 -4.40 -3.89 -14.27
N ASP A 67 -5.44 -3.05 -14.29
CA ASP A 67 -5.43 -1.83 -15.10
C ASP A 67 -4.82 -0.70 -14.27
N ILE A 68 -4.01 0.16 -14.90
CA ILE A 68 -3.45 1.34 -14.23
C ILE A 68 -4.59 2.32 -13.94
N PRO A 69 -4.94 2.57 -12.67
CA PRO A 69 -6.06 3.44 -12.35
C PRO A 69 -5.66 4.91 -12.51
N SER A 70 -6.66 5.77 -12.75
CA SER A 70 -6.46 7.22 -12.85
C SER A 70 -6.06 7.86 -11.52
N ASN A 71 -6.35 7.23 -10.37
CA ASN A 71 -5.95 7.69 -9.04
C ASN A 71 -4.53 7.24 -8.62
N CYS A 72 -3.68 6.89 -9.60
CA CYS A 72 -2.30 6.52 -9.33
C CYS A 72 -1.46 7.77 -9.02
N VAL A 73 -0.83 7.80 -7.84
CA VAL A 73 -0.16 9.01 -7.31
C VAL A 73 1.13 9.36 -8.06
N ASN A 74 1.79 8.37 -8.66
CA ASN A 74 3.04 8.55 -9.39
C ASN A 74 2.89 8.32 -10.90
N LEU A 75 1.75 8.70 -11.47
CA LEU A 75 1.49 8.57 -12.91
C LEU A 75 2.54 9.28 -13.78
N GLU A 76 3.07 10.44 -13.36
CA GLU A 76 4.12 11.13 -14.12
C GLU A 76 5.39 10.28 -14.25
N GLN A 77 5.76 9.55 -13.20
CA GLN A 77 6.91 8.64 -13.21
C GLN A 77 6.60 7.39 -14.04
N ALA A 78 5.37 6.87 -13.95
CA ALA A 78 4.91 5.77 -14.77
C ALA A 78 4.91 6.14 -16.27
N ALA A 79 4.54 7.38 -16.61
CA ALA A 79 4.58 7.89 -17.97
C ALA A 79 6.01 7.95 -18.54
N ALA A 80 7.01 8.26 -17.72
CA ALA A 80 8.42 8.20 -18.11
C ALA A 80 8.88 6.76 -18.45
N TRP A 81 8.17 5.73 -17.99
CA TRP A 81 8.39 4.33 -18.32
C TRP A 81 7.47 3.82 -19.46
N GLY A 82 6.67 4.71 -20.05
CA GLY A 82 5.78 4.40 -21.18
C GLY A 82 4.40 3.89 -20.79
N TYR A 83 4.02 3.99 -19.51
CA TYR A 83 2.71 3.57 -19.03
C TYR A 83 1.71 4.74 -18.99
N LYS A 84 0.43 4.45 -19.25
CA LYS A 84 -0.68 5.42 -19.11
C LYS A 84 -1.88 4.83 -18.37
N PRO A 85 -2.75 5.67 -17.77
CA PRO A 85 -4.01 5.21 -17.19
C PRO A 85 -4.83 4.38 -18.19
N GLY A 86 -5.40 3.27 -17.71
CA GLY A 86 -6.16 2.31 -18.52
C GLY A 86 -5.30 1.27 -19.24
N ASP A 87 -3.96 1.36 -19.19
CA ASP A 87 -3.12 0.26 -19.64
C ASP A 87 -3.32 -0.95 -18.74
N ARG A 88 -3.47 -2.12 -19.35
CA ARG A 88 -3.55 -3.41 -18.66
C ARG A 88 -2.16 -3.99 -18.47
N LEU A 89 -1.84 -4.35 -17.23
CA LEU A 89 -0.56 -4.92 -16.85
C LEU A 89 -0.73 -6.36 -16.38
N GLU A 90 -0.03 -7.27 -17.04
CA GLU A 90 0.05 -8.67 -16.62
C GLU A 90 1.10 -8.82 -15.53
N ARG A 91 0.74 -9.47 -14.41
CA ARG A 91 1.66 -9.65 -13.30
C ARG A 91 2.56 -10.85 -13.53
N ALA A 92 3.85 -10.60 -13.52
CA ALA A 92 4.87 -11.62 -13.45
C ALA A 92 5.30 -11.88 -11.99
N ARG A 93 6.16 -12.89 -11.81
CA ARG A 93 6.80 -13.15 -10.52
C ARG A 93 7.59 -11.92 -10.08
N ARG A 94 7.24 -11.36 -8.92
CA ARG A 94 7.95 -10.25 -8.28
C ARG A 94 8.56 -10.71 -6.96
N VAL A 95 9.75 -10.19 -6.66
CA VAL A 95 10.41 -10.36 -5.36
C VAL A 95 10.57 -8.98 -4.73
N SER A 96 10.15 -8.83 -3.49
CA SER A 96 10.40 -7.65 -2.66
C SER A 96 11.28 -8.00 -1.48
N PHE A 97 12.13 -7.05 -1.10
CA PHE A 97 12.90 -7.11 0.13
C PHE A 97 12.42 -6.01 1.08
N THR A 98 12.02 -6.39 2.28
CA THR A 98 11.51 -5.47 3.30
C THR A 98 12.49 -5.44 4.46
N MET A 99 13.04 -4.27 4.76
CA MET A 99 13.89 -4.05 5.92
C MET A 99 13.16 -3.19 6.94
N ARG A 100 13.28 -3.54 8.23
CA ARG A 100 12.70 -2.77 9.33
C ARG A 100 13.67 -2.74 10.50
N HIS A 101 13.76 -1.60 11.16
CA HIS A 101 14.40 -1.53 12.47
C HIS A 101 13.35 -1.90 13.53
N LEU A 102 13.57 -3.02 14.20
CA LEU A 102 12.69 -3.46 15.30
C LEU A 102 13.09 -2.72 16.57
N LEU A 103 12.26 -1.78 17.01
CA LEU A 103 12.47 -1.07 18.26
C LEU A 103 11.95 -1.89 19.44
N PRO A 104 12.59 -1.83 20.63
CA PRO A 104 12.10 -2.50 21.84
C PRO A 104 10.71 -2.03 22.28
N ARG A 105 10.29 -0.83 21.87
CA ARG A 105 8.97 -0.23 22.12
C ARG A 105 8.51 0.51 20.87
N CYS A 106 7.19 0.59 20.67
CA CYS A 106 6.62 1.38 19.59
C CYS A 106 6.93 2.88 19.78
N ALA A 107 7.26 3.57 18.68
CA ALA A 107 7.58 5.01 18.67
C ALA A 107 6.44 5.88 18.09
N CYS A 108 5.22 5.35 17.95
CA CYS A 108 4.07 6.07 17.37
C CYS A 108 3.50 7.20 18.25
N GLN A 109 4.13 7.51 19.39
CA GLN A 109 3.70 8.53 20.36
C GLN A 109 4.81 9.55 20.68
N GLY A 110 5.92 9.52 19.93
CA GLY A 110 7.05 10.43 20.11
C GLY A 110 6.88 11.74 19.35
#